data_AF-A0A0S7BM80-F1
#
_entry.id   AF-A0A0S7BM80-F1
#
_cell.length_a   1.000
_cell.length_b   1.000
_cell.length_c   1.000
_cell.angle_alpha   90.00
_cell.angle_beta   90.00
_cell.angle_gamma   90.00
#
_symmetry.space_group_name_H-M   'P 1'
#
loop_
_entity.id
_entity.type
_entity.pdbx_description
1 polymer ?
#
loop_
_entity_poly.entity_id
_entity_poly.type
_entity_poly.pdbx_seq_one_letter_code
_entity_poly.pdbx_strand_id
1 'polypeptide(L)'
;MKRNENPVVFSTESGRICPNCGFPKQSCICKNSKTASAASFPDGIIRVRREKQGRAGKEVSIIRGISGSLKDLQIHAGNIKKQCGAGGSIKDGEIIIQGDHIEFIMNYFTKLGMKIKKDGG
;
A
#
# COMPACT_ATOMS: atom_id res chain seq x y z
N MET A 1 -11.86 -21.74 43.61
CA MET A 1 -11.18 -20.51 44.08
C MET A 1 -10.32 -19.97 42.94
N LYS A 2 -10.80 -18.99 42.18
CA LYS A 2 -10.09 -18.40 41.04
C LYS A 2 -9.04 -17.42 41.59
N ARG A 3 -7.75 -17.68 41.33
CA ARG A 3 -6.65 -16.80 41.73
C ARG A 3 -6.83 -15.46 41.02
N ASN A 4 -6.83 -14.40 41.81
CA ASN A 4 -7.00 -13.02 41.37
C ASN A 4 -5.76 -12.60 40.55
N GLU A 5 -5.91 -12.47 39.24
CA GLU A 5 -4.83 -12.16 38.28
C GLU A 5 -4.51 -10.65 38.23
N ASN A 6 -4.36 -10.02 39.39
CA ASN A 6 -3.98 -8.62 39.46
C ASN A 6 -2.74 -8.46 40.34
N PRO A 7 -1.52 -8.45 39.76
CA PRO A 7 -0.34 -8.10 40.53
C PRO A 7 -0.49 -6.66 41.02
N VAL A 8 -0.34 -6.46 42.32
CA VAL A 8 -0.34 -5.14 42.97
C VAL A 8 0.79 -4.31 42.38
N VAL A 9 0.47 -3.44 41.43
CA VAL A 9 1.44 -2.52 40.82
C VAL A 9 1.45 -1.23 41.62
N PHE A 10 2.51 -1.03 42.40
CA PHE A 10 2.77 0.23 43.09
C PHE A 10 3.07 1.32 42.05
N SER A 11 2.22 2.36 42.04
CA SER A 11 2.30 3.48 41.12
C SER A 11 3.49 4.37 41.47
N THR A 12 4.51 4.38 40.62
CA THR A 12 5.47 5.48 40.55
C THR A 12 5.35 6.14 39.18
N GLU A 13 4.73 7.32 39.20
CA GLU A 13 4.78 8.43 38.23
C GLU A 13 4.35 8.23 36.76
N SER A 14 4.22 7.01 36.23
CA SER A 14 3.76 6.78 34.85
C SER A 14 2.53 5.89 34.82
N GLY A 15 1.39 6.43 34.37
CA GLY A 15 0.06 5.77 34.39
C GLY A 15 -0.06 4.45 33.59
N ARG A 16 -1.29 3.94 33.44
CA ARG A 16 -1.61 2.60 32.87
C ARG A 16 -0.72 2.20 31.67
N ILE A 17 0.12 1.20 31.90
CA ILE A 17 1.04 0.59 30.92
C ILE A 17 0.26 -0.38 30.02
N CYS A 18 0.59 -0.44 28.73
CA CYS A 18 0.02 -1.39 27.79
C CYS A 18 0.59 -2.81 28.04
N PRO A 19 -0.25 -3.85 28.25
CA PRO A 19 0.24 -5.21 28.53
C PRO A 19 0.90 -5.88 27.32
N ASN A 20 0.76 -5.31 26.11
CA ASN A 20 1.27 -5.88 24.88
C ASN A 20 2.65 -5.32 24.46
N CYS A 21 2.99 -4.09 24.86
CA CYS A 21 4.27 -3.46 24.49
C CYS A 21 5.03 -2.80 25.64
N GLY A 22 4.48 -2.77 26.87
CA GLY A 22 5.19 -2.22 28.03
C GLY A 22 5.31 -0.69 28.05
N PHE A 23 4.80 0.03 27.04
CA PHE A 23 4.77 1.49 27.00
C PHE A 23 3.49 2.07 27.65
N PRO A 24 3.53 3.30 28.20
CA PRO A 24 2.34 3.97 28.71
C PRO A 24 1.29 4.10 27.61
N LYS A 25 -0.01 3.96 27.96
CA LYS A 25 -1.12 3.99 26.98
C LYS A 25 -1.09 5.18 26.01
N GLN A 26 -0.57 6.31 26.45
CA GLN A 26 -0.44 7.53 25.64
C GLN A 26 0.59 7.39 24.50
N SER A 27 1.60 6.54 24.66
CA SER A 27 2.67 6.30 23.68
C SER A 27 2.63 4.88 23.10
N CYS A 28 1.45 4.26 23.09
CA CYS A 28 1.30 2.88 22.62
C CYS A 28 1.49 2.77 21.10
N ILE A 29 2.52 2.05 20.69
CA ILE A 29 2.85 1.78 19.28
C ILE A 29 2.09 0.59 18.67
N CYS A 30 1.35 -0.20 19.46
CA CYS A 30 0.66 -1.40 18.96
C CYS A 30 -0.39 -1.14 17.87
N LYS A 31 -0.87 0.10 17.72
CA LYS A 31 -1.84 0.48 16.69
C LYS A 31 -1.21 1.11 15.44
N ASN A 32 0.07 1.49 15.50
CA ASN A 32 0.68 2.30 14.44
C ASN A 32 1.35 1.47 13.33
N SER A 33 1.35 0.15 13.42
CA SER A 33 1.99 -0.74 12.43
C SER A 33 1.13 -1.10 11.22
N LYS A 34 -0.09 -0.56 11.08
CA LYS A 34 -0.97 -0.87 9.93
C LYS A 34 -0.85 0.09 8.73
N THR A 35 -0.06 1.17 8.80
CA THR A 35 -0.11 2.17 7.71
C THR A 35 1.18 2.97 7.53
N ALA A 36 2.35 2.34 7.46
CA ALA A 36 3.55 3.06 7.03
C ALA A 36 4.67 2.10 6.61
N SER A 37 4.73 1.75 5.33
CA SER A 37 5.98 1.23 4.76
C SER A 37 6.08 1.51 3.25
N ALA A 38 6.76 2.62 2.97
CA ALA A 38 7.79 2.80 1.94
C ALA A 38 7.42 2.60 0.46
N ALA A 39 6.75 3.62 -0.11
CA ALA A 39 6.82 4.07 -1.53
C ALA A 39 5.71 5.08 -1.87
N SER A 40 4.86 5.47 -0.92
CA SER A 40 3.87 6.53 -1.12
C SER A 40 4.57 7.88 -1.26
N PHE A 41 4.42 8.50 -2.42
CA PHE A 41 4.52 9.96 -2.53
C PHE A 41 3.64 10.59 -1.44
N PRO A 42 4.07 11.71 -0.82
CA PRO A 42 3.35 12.34 0.30
C PRO A 42 1.90 12.71 -0.04
N ASP A 43 1.56 12.76 -1.33
CA ASP A 43 0.25 13.16 -1.84
C ASP A 43 -0.80 12.04 -1.87
N GLY A 44 -0.40 10.76 -1.77
CA GLY A 44 -1.33 9.62 -1.89
C GLY A 44 -2.00 9.47 -3.26
N ILE A 45 -1.42 10.08 -4.31
CA ILE A 45 -1.95 10.05 -5.69
C ILE A 45 -1.26 8.94 -6.48
N ILE A 46 -2.06 8.07 -7.10
CA ILE A 46 -1.58 7.05 -8.03
C ILE A 46 -1.26 7.72 -9.36
N ARG A 47 -0.06 7.48 -9.89
CA ARG A 47 0.38 8.01 -11.18
C ARG A 47 0.54 6.89 -12.18
N VAL A 48 -0.02 7.06 -13.37
CA VAL A 48 0.10 6.09 -14.47
C VAL A 48 0.80 6.74 -15.64
N ARG A 49 1.89 6.14 -16.09
CA ARG A 49 2.65 6.55 -17.28
C ARG A 49 2.67 5.43 -18.30
N ARG A 50 2.69 5.80 -19.58
CA ARG A 50 3.11 4.90 -20.65
C ARG A 50 4.61 5.04 -20.83
N GLU A 51 5.29 3.92 -20.96
CA GLU A 51 6.70 3.90 -21.32
C GLU A 51 6.88 3.02 -22.56
N LYS A 52 7.70 3.49 -23.50
CA LYS A 52 8.14 2.72 -24.65
C LYS A 52 9.59 2.34 -24.40
N GLN A 53 9.84 1.16 -23.81
CA GLN A 53 11.22 0.71 -23.63
C GLN A 53 11.78 0.24 -24.97
N GLY A 54 12.84 0.92 -25.41
CA GLY A 54 13.47 0.72 -26.70
C GLY A 54 14.25 -0.59 -26.81
N ARG A 55 13.52 -1.69 -27.10
CA ARG A 55 13.89 -2.77 -28.03
C ARG A 55 12.57 -3.34 -28.58
N ALA A 56 12.24 -3.01 -29.83
CA ALA A 56 11.04 -3.43 -30.58
C ALA A 56 9.69 -2.74 -30.25
N GLY A 57 9.69 -1.54 -29.66
CA GLY A 57 8.50 -0.67 -29.62
C GLY A 57 7.32 -1.17 -28.78
N LYS A 58 7.54 -2.19 -27.92
CA LYS A 58 6.49 -2.69 -27.01
C LYS A 58 6.14 -1.62 -25.98
N GLU A 59 4.87 -1.22 -25.99
CA GLU A 59 4.32 -0.27 -25.04
C GLU A 59 4.09 -0.98 -23.70
N VAL A 60 4.48 -0.33 -22.61
CA VAL A 60 4.21 -0.81 -21.24
C VAL A 60 3.58 0.32 -20.43
N SER A 61 2.60 -0.03 -19.60
CA SER A 61 1.95 0.88 -18.66
C SER A 61 2.56 0.68 -17.28
N ILE A 62 3.07 1.75 -16.67
CA ILE A 62 3.69 1.73 -15.33
C ILE A 62 2.81 2.52 -14.37
N ILE A 63 2.48 1.89 -13.25
CA ILE A 63 1.63 2.43 -12.19
C ILE A 63 2.49 2.61 -10.93
N ARG A 64 2.51 3.84 -10.40
CA ARG A 64 3.32 4.26 -9.26
C ARG A 64 2.45 4.95 -8.20
N GLY A 65 2.93 5.01 -6.96
CA GLY A 65 2.25 5.75 -5.89
C GLY A 65 1.06 5.02 -5.26
N ILE A 66 0.97 3.69 -5.41
CA ILE A 66 -0.02 2.88 -4.69
C ILE A 66 0.40 2.82 -3.23
N SER A 67 -0.42 3.43 -2.38
CA SER A 67 -0.21 3.42 -0.93
C SER A 67 -0.72 2.10 -0.36
N GLY A 68 0.17 1.13 -0.14
CA GLY A 68 -0.21 -0.20 0.32
C GLY A 68 0.97 -1.11 0.62
N SER A 69 0.70 -2.24 1.27
CA SER A 69 1.69 -3.29 1.46
C SER A 69 1.91 -4.05 0.15
N LEU A 70 3.04 -4.77 0.01
CA LEU A 70 3.31 -5.63 -1.15
C LEU A 70 2.15 -6.58 -1.50
N LYS A 71 1.37 -7.01 -0.50
CA LYS A 71 0.14 -7.80 -0.70
C LYS A 71 -0.93 -7.04 -1.47
N ASP A 72 -1.17 -5.78 -1.14
CA ASP A 72 -2.15 -4.93 -1.83
C ASP A 72 -1.75 -4.70 -3.28
N LEU A 73 -0.46 -4.44 -3.53
CA LEU A 73 0.07 -4.34 -4.89
C LEU A 73 -0.13 -5.63 -5.68
N GLN A 74 0.09 -6.80 -5.09
CA GLN A 74 -0.16 -8.09 -5.74
C GLN A 74 -1.64 -8.31 -6.07
N ILE A 75 -2.55 -7.91 -5.17
CA ILE A 75 -4.00 -8.00 -5.39
C ILE A 75 -4.40 -7.11 -6.57
N HIS A 76 -3.99 -5.84 -6.57
CA HIS A 76 -4.30 -4.91 -7.65
C HIS A 76 -3.69 -5.36 -8.99
N ALA A 77 -2.42 -5.79 -8.99
CA ALA A 77 -1.77 -6.33 -10.18
C ALA A 77 -2.50 -7.58 -10.69
N GLY A 78 -2.94 -8.48 -9.80
CA GLY A 78 -3.71 -9.67 -10.16
C GLY A 78 -5.05 -9.34 -10.81
N ASN A 79 -5.79 -8.38 -10.25
CA ASN A 79 -7.06 -7.92 -10.80
C ASN A 79 -6.88 -7.27 -12.18
N ILE A 80 -5.88 -6.40 -12.33
CA ILE A 80 -5.60 -5.72 -13.61
C ILE A 80 -5.18 -6.74 -14.68
N LYS A 81 -4.30 -7.70 -14.34
CA LYS A 81 -3.90 -8.77 -15.27
C LYS A 81 -5.08 -9.63 -15.74
N LYS A 82 -5.99 -10.01 -14.83
CA LYS A 82 -7.20 -10.77 -15.16
C LYS A 82 -8.12 -10.03 -16.12
N GLN A 83 -8.23 -8.72 -15.97
CA GLN A 83 -9.13 -7.89 -16.78
C GLN A 83 -8.52 -7.53 -18.14
N CYS A 84 -7.22 -7.22 -18.18
CA CYS A 84 -6.53 -6.84 -19.40
C CYS A 84 -6.06 -8.03 -20.24
N GLY A 85 -6.03 -9.26 -19.69
CA GLY A 85 -5.47 -10.43 -20.36
C GLY A 85 -3.97 -10.29 -20.68
N ALA A 86 -3.30 -9.32 -20.05
CA ALA A 86 -1.92 -8.96 -20.33
C ALA A 86 -0.97 -9.47 -19.24
N GLY A 87 0.28 -9.71 -19.65
CA GLY A 87 1.37 -9.99 -18.71
C GLY A 87 1.72 -8.74 -17.89
N GLY A 88 2.15 -8.94 -16.65
CA GLY A 88 2.58 -7.85 -15.79
C GLY A 88 3.39 -8.31 -14.58
N SER A 89 4.29 -7.43 -14.15
CA SER A 89 5.27 -7.67 -13.08
C SER A 89 5.24 -6.50 -12.10
N ILE A 90 5.59 -6.78 -10.84
CA ILE A 90 5.76 -5.75 -9.83
C ILE A 90 7.27 -5.57 -9.65
N LYS A 91 7.76 -4.34 -9.80
CA LYS A 91 9.18 -4.02 -9.65
C LYS A 91 9.30 -2.74 -8.84
N ASP A 92 10.13 -2.75 -7.80
CA ASP A 92 10.42 -1.58 -6.96
C ASP A 92 9.17 -0.87 -6.39
N GLY A 93 8.10 -1.62 -6.10
CA GLY A 93 6.83 -1.05 -5.62
C GLY A 93 5.96 -0.43 -6.72
N GLU A 94 6.29 -0.69 -7.99
CA GLU A 94 5.54 -0.23 -9.17
C GLU A 94 4.93 -1.42 -9.90
N ILE A 95 3.73 -1.25 -10.44
CA ILE A 95 3.08 -2.28 -11.26
C ILE A 95 3.37 -1.96 -12.72
N ILE A 96 4.01 -2.89 -13.42
CA ILE A 96 4.32 -2.81 -14.84
C ILE A 96 3.40 -3.78 -15.58
N ILE A 97 2.60 -3.27 -16.51
CA ILE A 97 1.68 -4.04 -17.34
C ILE A 97 2.10 -3.89 -18.81
N GLN A 98 2.08 -4.99 -19.56
CA GLN A 98 2.32 -4.97 -21.01
C GLN A 98 1.11 -4.37 -21.73
N GLY A 99 1.35 -3.50 -22.71
CA GLY A 99 0.32 -2.81 -23.48
C GLY A 99 -0.04 -1.42 -22.95
N ASP A 100 -0.88 -0.72 -23.70
CA ASP A 100 -1.51 0.54 -23.29
C ASP A 100 -2.88 0.24 -22.67
N HIS A 101 -2.94 0.32 -21.35
CA HIS A 101 -4.18 0.09 -20.59
C HIS A 101 -4.45 1.26 -19.64
N ILE A 102 -3.99 2.47 -19.99
CA ILE A 102 -4.05 3.63 -19.10
C ILE A 102 -5.49 3.94 -18.71
N GLU A 103 -6.39 4.00 -19.69
CA GLU A 103 -7.81 4.32 -19.47
C GLU A 103 -8.50 3.27 -18.58
N PHE A 104 -8.21 1.99 -18.82
CA PHE A 104 -8.72 0.90 -18.01
C PHE A 104 -8.24 0.99 -16.56
N ILE A 105 -6.94 1.22 -16.37
CA ILE A 105 -6.31 1.38 -15.06
C ILE A 105 -6.92 2.59 -14.34
N MET A 106 -7.08 3.72 -15.03
CA MET A 106 -7.70 4.92 -14.48
C MET A 106 -9.13 4.65 -14.01
N ASN A 107 -9.93 3.95 -14.80
CA ASN A 107 -11.30 3.59 -14.42
C ASN A 107 -11.33 2.63 -13.23
N TYR A 108 -10.44 1.62 -13.19
CA TYR A 108 -10.34 0.67 -12.08
C TYR A 108 -10.07 1.38 -10.75
N PHE A 109 -9.08 2.27 -10.71
CA PHE A 109 -8.74 3.02 -9.49
C PHE A 109 -9.78 4.08 -9.13
N THR A 110 -10.43 4.71 -10.13
CA THR A 110 -11.52 5.67 -9.89
C THR A 110 -12.73 4.99 -9.25
N LYS A 111 -13.09 3.77 -9.69
CA LYS A 111 -14.16 2.96 -9.07
C LYS A 111 -13.86 2.58 -7.63
N LEU A 112 -12.58 2.46 -7.28
CA LEU A 112 -12.11 2.21 -5.91
C LEU A 112 -12.05 3.49 -5.05
N GLY A 113 -12.40 4.65 -5.60
CA GLY A 113 -12.36 5.94 -4.90
C GLY A 113 -10.94 6.48 -4.69
N MET A 114 -9.94 5.96 -5.42
CA MET A 114 -8.55 6.41 -5.31
C MET A 114 -8.26 7.55 -6.29
N LYS A 115 -7.46 8.52 -5.86
CA LYS A 115 -7.00 9.61 -6.72
C LYS A 115 -5.93 9.09 -7.68
N ILE A 116 -6.24 9.10 -8.96
CA ILE A 116 -5.32 8.71 -10.03
C ILE A 116 -5.07 9.86 -11.00
N LYS A 117 -3.83 10.02 -11.44
CA LYS A 117 -3.41 11.00 -12.44
C LYS A 117 -2.61 10.30 -13.54
N LYS A 118 -2.89 10.68 -14.79
CA LYS A 118 -2.03 10.30 -15.92
C LYS A 118 -0.77 11.17 -15.88
N ASP A 119 0.38 10.54 -15.75
CA ASP A 119 1.68 11.19 -15.86
C ASP A 119 2.01 11.24 -17.36
N GLY A 120 1.86 12.43 -17.93
CA GLY A 120 2.04 12.67 -19.36
C GLY A 120 3.53 12.70 -19.71
N GLY A 121 3.95 11.72 -20.50
CA GLY A 121 5.13 11.80 -21.36
C GLY A 121 4.69 11.84 -22.81
#